data_AF-A0A3A0DE72-F1
#
_entry.id   AF-A0A3A0DE72-F1
#
_cell.length_a   1.000
_cell.length_b   1.000
_cell.length_c   1.000
_cell.angle_alpha   90.00
_cell.angle_beta   90.00
_cell.angle_gamma   90.00
#
_symmetry.space_group_name_H-M   'P 1'
#
loop_
_entity.id
_entity.type
_entity.pdbx_description
1 polymer ?
#
loop_
_entity_poly.entity_id
_entity_poly.type
_entity_poly.pdbx_seq_one_letter_code
_entity_poly.pdbx_strand_id
1 'polypeptide(L)'
;MTGSDAIREQLEINPKASPSEIKQALTAKGIKVSDSLISAVKYRKRKGKKGRKKPGRKPGRPAAAKAKAAGDTISVDALVAASKLVQTLGGADNAIKAIGVLKRVGG
;
A
#
# COMPACT_ATOMS: atom_id res chain seq x y z
N MET A 1 -4.06 3.90 -19.87
CA MET A 1 -4.45 2.58 -19.32
C MET A 1 -4.78 2.73 -17.85
N THR A 2 -5.90 2.18 -17.37
CA THR A 2 -6.20 2.22 -15.93
C THR A 2 -5.50 1.05 -15.22
N GLY A 3 -5.10 1.22 -13.96
CA GLY A 3 -4.39 0.16 -13.20
C GLY A 3 -5.17 -1.15 -13.10
N SER A 4 -6.50 -1.11 -13.27
CA SER A 4 -7.36 -2.31 -13.27
C SER A 4 -7.23 -3.13 -14.54
N ASP A 5 -6.97 -2.49 -15.68
CA ASP A 5 -6.85 -3.17 -16.98
C ASP A 5 -5.50 -3.89 -17.09
N ALA A 6 -4.43 -3.26 -16.60
CA ALA A 6 -3.10 -3.88 -16.56
C ALA A 6 -3.06 -5.16 -15.69
N ILE A 7 -3.84 -5.22 -14.60
CA ILE A 7 -3.97 -6.43 -13.78
C ILE A 7 -4.70 -7.55 -14.55
N ARG A 8 -5.71 -7.20 -15.34
CA ARG A 8 -6.46 -8.18 -16.13
C ARG A 8 -5.59 -8.80 -17.19
N GLU A 9 -4.84 -7.98 -17.92
CA GLU A 9 -3.88 -8.44 -18.93
C GLU A 9 -2.82 -9.35 -18.32
N GLN A 10 -2.30 -8.99 -17.13
CA GLN A 10 -1.31 -9.82 -16.45
C GLN A 10 -1.89 -11.14 -15.90
N LEU A 11 -3.18 -11.15 -15.54
CA LEU A 11 -3.91 -12.36 -15.16
C LEU A 11 -4.27 -13.25 -16.36
N GLU A 12 -4.41 -12.70 -17.56
CA GLU A 12 -4.63 -13.47 -18.79
C GLU A 12 -3.36 -14.20 -19.22
N ILE A 13 -2.21 -13.52 -19.10
CA ILE A 13 -0.89 -14.12 -19.39
C ILE A 13 -0.50 -15.12 -18.30
N ASN A 14 -0.75 -14.79 -17.02
CA ASN A 14 -0.37 -15.62 -15.87
C ASN A 14 -1.53 -15.78 -14.87
N PRO A 15 -2.50 -16.68 -15.16
CA PRO A 15 -3.70 -16.86 -14.32
C PRO A 15 -3.43 -17.46 -12.94
N LYS A 16 -2.28 -18.11 -12.75
CA LYS A 16 -1.86 -18.67 -11.45
C LYS A 16 -1.01 -17.71 -10.61
N ALA A 17 -0.55 -16.58 -11.16
CA ALA A 17 0.32 -15.66 -10.45
C ALA A 17 -0.32 -15.18 -9.15
N SER A 18 0.45 -15.20 -8.07
CA SER A 18 0.05 -14.68 -6.77
C SER A 18 -0.17 -13.15 -6.85
N PRO A 19 -1.03 -12.58 -5.99
CA PRO A 19 -1.25 -11.12 -5.95
C PRO A 19 0.06 -10.32 -5.80
N SER A 20 1.04 -10.86 -5.08
CA SER A 20 2.36 -10.27 -4.90
C SER A 20 3.20 -10.26 -6.18
N GLU A 21 3.21 -11.36 -6.94
CA GLU A 21 3.91 -11.44 -8.23
C GLU A 21 3.30 -10.49 -9.26
N ILE A 22 1.97 -10.35 -9.27
CA ILE A 22 1.26 -9.40 -10.14
C ILE A 22 1.67 -7.96 -9.78
N LYS A 23 1.75 -7.65 -8.48
CA LYS A 23 2.20 -6.33 -8.02
C LYS A 23 3.62 -6.03 -8.45
N GLN A 24 4.55 -6.99 -8.31
CA GLN A 24 5.93 -6.82 -8.73
C GLN A 24 6.03 -6.60 -10.24
N ALA A 25 5.33 -7.41 -11.04
CA ALA A 25 5.31 -7.27 -12.50
C ALA A 25 4.71 -5.92 -12.96
N LEU A 26 3.65 -5.43 -12.30
CA LEU A 26 3.05 -4.14 -12.61
C LEU A 26 3.91 -2.97 -12.13
N THR A 27 4.57 -3.11 -10.99
CA THR A 27 5.51 -2.11 -10.47
C THR A 27 6.75 -2.00 -11.36
N ALA A 28 7.25 -3.10 -11.90
CA ALA A 28 8.34 -3.11 -12.88
C ALA A 28 7.98 -2.38 -14.18
N LYS A 29 6.69 -2.39 -14.55
CA LYS A 29 6.14 -1.61 -15.67
C LYS A 29 5.81 -0.15 -15.30
N GLY A 30 6.15 0.31 -14.09
CA GLY A 30 5.90 1.67 -13.61
C GLY A 30 4.45 1.91 -13.15
N ILE A 31 3.62 0.88 -13.08
CA ILE A 31 2.19 0.98 -12.72
C ILE A 31 2.05 0.63 -11.23
N LYS A 32 1.88 1.66 -10.39
CA LYS A 32 1.60 1.47 -8.96
C LYS A 32 0.16 1.03 -8.75
N VAL A 33 0.00 -0.17 -8.19
CA VAL A 33 -1.31 -0.75 -7.88
C VAL A 33 -1.31 -1.24 -6.43
N SER A 34 -2.42 -1.00 -5.71
CA SER A 34 -2.58 -1.49 -4.34
C SER A 34 -2.95 -2.97 -4.28
N ASP A 35 -2.52 -3.66 -3.23
CA ASP A 35 -2.84 -5.09 -2.99
C ASP A 35 -4.35 -5.32 -2.93
N SER A 36 -5.10 -4.36 -2.37
CA SER A 36 -6.56 -4.38 -2.33
C SER A 36 -7.17 -4.39 -3.72
N LEU A 37 -6.60 -3.64 -4.67
CA LEU A 37 -7.09 -3.57 -6.05
C LEU A 37 -6.76 -4.87 -6.80
N ILE A 38 -5.58 -5.43 -6.61
CA ILE A 38 -5.18 -6.71 -7.22
C ILE A 38 -6.07 -7.85 -6.70
N SER A 39 -6.28 -7.93 -5.39
CA SER A 39 -7.18 -8.92 -4.78
C SER A 39 -8.62 -8.74 -5.27
N ALA A 40 -9.11 -7.50 -5.36
CA ALA A 40 -10.43 -7.18 -5.88
C ALA A 40 -10.57 -7.37 -7.39
N VAL A 41 -9.49 -7.56 -8.15
CA VAL A 41 -9.57 -7.92 -9.58
C VAL A 41 -9.43 -9.43 -9.74
N LYS A 42 -8.51 -10.08 -9.03
CA LYS A 42 -8.27 -11.53 -9.09
C LYS A 42 -9.40 -12.38 -8.50
N TYR A 43 -9.89 -12.01 -7.31
CA TYR A 43 -10.87 -12.83 -6.56
C TYR A 43 -12.31 -12.35 -6.71
N ARG A 44 -12.53 -11.21 -7.36
CA ARG A 44 -13.87 -10.71 -7.62
C ARG A 44 -14.51 -11.55 -8.71
N LYS A 45 -15.11 -12.67 -8.29
CA LYS A 45 -16.15 -13.35 -9.06
C LYS A 45 -17.11 -12.28 -9.56
N ARG A 46 -17.44 -12.33 -10.86
CA ARG A 46 -18.57 -11.61 -11.44
C ARG A 46 -19.84 -12.10 -10.71
N LYS A 47 -20.07 -11.66 -9.47
CA LYS A 47 -21.39 -11.73 -8.86
C LYS A 47 -22.25 -10.90 -9.79
N GLY A 48 -23.07 -11.60 -10.57
CA GLY A 48 -24.04 -10.99 -11.46
C GLY A 48 -24.77 -9.88 -10.73
N LYS A 49 -25.19 -8.86 -11.47
CA LYS A 49 -26.05 -7.75 -11.01
C LYS A 49 -27.14 -8.27 -10.07
N LYS A 50 -26.87 -8.37 -8.77
CA LYS A 50 -27.86 -8.71 -7.75
C LYS A 50 -27.84 -7.54 -6.78
N GLY A 51 -28.73 -6.60 -7.10
CA GLY A 51 -29.22 -5.54 -6.24
C GLY A 51 -28.18 -4.79 -5.43
N ARG A 52 -27.94 -3.53 -5.78
CA ARG A 52 -27.56 -2.53 -4.77
C ARG A 52 -28.67 -2.46 -3.72
N LYS A 53 -28.69 -3.38 -2.74
CA LYS A 53 -29.37 -3.10 -1.48
C LYS A 53 -28.51 -2.04 -0.80
N LYS A 54 -28.91 -0.77 -0.96
CA LYS A 54 -28.43 0.32 -0.11
C LYS A 54 -28.57 -0.19 1.34
N PRO A 55 -27.50 -0.35 2.13
CA PRO A 55 -27.69 -0.48 3.55
C PRO A 55 -28.40 0.81 3.98
N GLY A 56 -29.62 0.68 4.48
CA GLY A 56 -30.37 1.82 5.00
C GLY A 56 -29.48 2.54 6.01
N ARG A 57 -29.30 3.85 5.81
CA ARG A 57 -28.66 4.70 6.83
C ARG A 57 -29.49 4.51 8.10
N LYS A 58 -28.96 3.78 9.09
CA LYS A 58 -29.43 3.94 10.47
C LYS A 58 -29.08 5.38 10.88
N PRO A 59 -30.06 6.25 11.16
CA PRO A 59 -29.75 7.54 11.75
C PRO A 59 -29.36 7.27 13.20
N GLY A 60 -28.08 7.46 13.53
CA GLY A 60 -27.61 7.26 14.90
C GLY A 60 -26.28 6.52 15.00
N ARG A 61 -25.23 7.14 14.48
CA ARG A 61 -23.94 7.13 15.18
C ARG A 61 -23.23 8.42 14.80
N PRO A 62 -22.86 9.28 15.76
CA PRO A 62 -22.03 10.43 15.45
C PRO A 62 -20.78 9.89 14.75
N ALA A 63 -20.39 10.57 13.66
CA ALA A 63 -19.15 10.29 12.96
C ALA A 63 -18.04 10.39 14.01
N ALA A 64 -17.54 9.25 14.47
CA ALA A 64 -16.35 9.21 15.28
C ALA A 64 -15.27 9.85 14.42
N ALA A 65 -14.92 11.07 14.80
CA ALA A 65 -13.84 11.83 14.23
C ALA A 65 -12.64 10.90 14.07
N LYS A 66 -11.97 11.05 12.92
CA LYS A 66 -10.71 10.39 12.57
C LYS A 66 -9.85 10.16 13.82
N ALA A 67 -9.93 8.97 14.40
CA ALA A 67 -8.88 8.49 15.25
C ALA A 67 -7.76 8.14 14.27
N LYS A 68 -6.84 9.10 14.07
CA LYS A 68 -5.46 8.76 13.72
C LYS A 68 -5.05 7.74 14.78
N ALA A 69 -5.14 6.46 14.43
CA ALA A 69 -4.46 5.45 15.19
C ALA A 69 -2.99 5.84 15.11
N ALA A 70 -2.48 6.44 16.18
CA ALA A 70 -1.07 6.44 16.52
C ALA A 70 -0.69 4.99 16.85
N GLY A 71 -0.79 4.14 15.83
CA GLY A 71 -0.20 2.82 15.80
C GLY A 71 1.09 2.97 15.05
N ASP A 72 2.12 2.34 15.59
CA ASP A 72 3.54 2.32 15.26
C ASP A 72 3.85 1.84 13.82
N THR A 73 3.12 2.38 12.87
CA THR A 73 3.10 2.00 11.47
C THR A 73 3.86 3.05 10.70
N ILE A 74 5.15 2.80 10.53
CA ILE A 74 5.97 3.59 9.62
C ILE A 74 5.34 3.47 8.23
N SER A 75 4.86 4.59 7.70
CA SER A 75 4.27 4.64 6.36
C SER A 75 5.32 4.22 5.33
N VAL A 76 4.89 3.55 4.24
CA VAL A 76 5.82 3.10 3.19
C VAL A 76 6.62 4.27 2.60
N ASP A 77 6.00 5.45 2.46
CA ASP A 77 6.69 6.66 2.05
C ASP A 77 7.78 7.09 3.04
N ALA A 78 7.54 6.92 4.34
CA ALA A 78 8.53 7.20 5.39
C ALA A 78 9.69 6.18 5.34
N LEU A 79 9.43 4.92 5.01
CA LEU A 79 10.49 3.92 4.78
C LEU A 79 11.34 4.25 3.56
N VAL A 80 10.72 4.72 2.47
CA VAL A 80 11.46 5.16 1.26
C VAL A 80 12.31 6.39 1.57
N ALA A 81 11.78 7.36 2.32
CA ALA A 81 12.53 8.53 2.75
C ALA A 81 13.70 8.14 3.67
N ALA A 82 13.48 7.24 4.63
CA ALA A 82 14.52 6.71 5.50
C ALA A 82 15.61 5.97 4.71
N SER A 83 15.24 5.16 3.71
CA SER A 83 16.19 4.46 2.85
C SER A 83 17.10 5.44 2.08
N LYS A 84 16.56 6.55 1.57
CA LYS A 84 17.36 7.58 0.91
C LYS A 84 18.35 8.23 1.88
N LEU A 85 17.92 8.54 3.10
CA LEU A 85 18.79 9.08 4.15
C LEU A 85 19.94 8.12 4.50
N VAL A 86 19.62 6.83 4.61
CA VAL A 86 20.62 5.79 4.84
C VAL A 86 21.66 5.76 3.71
N GLN A 87 21.23 5.91 2.45
CA GLN A 87 22.14 5.97 1.32
C GLN A 87 23.01 7.23 1.34
N THR A 88 22.45 8.40 1.64
CA THR A 88 23.23 9.65 1.71
C THR A 88 24.29 9.63 2.82
N LEU A 89 24.03 8.88 3.89
CA LEU A 89 24.97 8.72 5.01
C LEU A 89 25.99 7.60 4.77
N GLY A 90 25.96 6.97 3.58
CA GLY A 90 26.91 5.93 3.19
C GLY A 90 26.65 4.58 3.85
N GLY A 91 25.40 4.31 4.27
CA GLY A 91 25.00 3.01 4.81
C GLY A 91 24.24 3.10 6.13
N ALA A 92 23.64 1.97 6.51
CA ALA A 92 22.76 1.88 7.68
C ALA A 92 23.55 2.12 8.98
N ASP A 93 24.78 1.61 9.09
CA ASP A 93 25.63 1.80 10.26
C ASP A 93 25.95 3.27 10.53
N ASN A 94 26.24 4.03 9.47
CA ASN A 94 26.51 5.47 9.59
C ASN A 94 25.24 6.25 9.93
N ALA A 95 24.08 5.86 9.37
CA ALA A 95 22.80 6.45 9.72
C ALA A 95 22.45 6.25 11.20
N ILE A 96 22.65 5.04 11.73
CA ILE A 96 22.41 4.73 13.15
C ILE A 96 23.36 5.52 14.05
N LYS A 97 24.65 5.62 13.70
CA LYS A 97 25.63 6.43 14.43
C LYS A 97 25.24 7.91 14.43
N ALA A 98 24.87 8.46 13.27
CA ALA A 98 24.45 9.85 13.15
C ALA A 98 23.20 10.14 13.99
N ILE A 99 22.18 9.27 13.92
CA ILE A 99 20.97 9.40 14.75
C ILE A 99 21.31 9.28 16.24
N GLY A 100 22.24 8.40 16.61
CA GLY A 100 22.72 8.26 18.00
C GLY A 100 23.39 9.53 18.52
N VAL A 101 24.21 10.19 17.69
CA VAL A 101 24.82 11.49 18.04
C VAL A 101 23.74 12.57 18.15
N LEU A 102 22.81 12.64 17.19
CA LEU A 102 21.70 13.60 17.23
C LEU A 102 20.83 13.42 18.48
N LYS A 103 20.55 12.19 18.90
CA LYS A 103 19.80 11.91 20.14
C LYS A 103 20.51 12.42 21.40
N ARG A 104 21.85 12.48 21.39
CA ARG A 104 22.65 12.99 22.52
C ARG A 104 22.76 14.52 22.52
N VAL A 105 22.67 15.16 21.35
CA VAL A 105 22.90 16.61 21.19
C VAL A 105 21.58 17.40 21.08
N GLY A 106 20.51 16.78 20.60
CA GLY A 106 19.21 17.42 20.33
C GLY A 106 18.05 16.89 21.19
N GLY A 107 18.35 16.34 22.36
CA GLY A 107 17.38 15.94 23.38
C GLY A 107 17.48 16.82 24.62
#